data_AF-A0A6D0XVM6-F1
#
_entry.id   AF-A0A6D0XVM6-F1
#
_cell.length_a   1.000
_cell.length_b   1.000
_cell.length_c   1.000
_cell.angle_alpha   90.00
_cell.angle_beta   90.00
_cell.angle_gamma   90.00
#
_symmetry.space_group_name_H-M   'P 1'
#
loop_
_entity.id
_entity.type
_entity.pdbx_description
1 polymer ?
#
loop_
_entity_poly.entity_id
_entity_poly.type
_entity_poly.pdbx_seq_one_letter_code
_entity_poly.pdbx_strand_id
1 'polypeptide(L)' 'SNTEPVVRLNVESRGDVPLMEARTRTLLTLLNE' A
#
# COMPACT_ATOMS: atom_id res chain seq x y z
N SER A 1 -11.68 3.36 -5.12
CA SER A 1 -12.18 4.70 -5.50
C SER A 1 -13.68 4.55 -5.71
N ASN A 2 -14.51 5.50 -5.30
CA ASN A 2 -15.97 5.34 -5.46
C ASN A 2 -16.44 5.65 -6.89
N THR A 3 -15.55 6.14 -7.75
CA THR A 3 -15.85 6.51 -9.15
C THR A 3 -15.14 5.63 -10.18
N GLU A 4 -14.25 4.73 -9.74
CA GLU A 4 -13.44 3.88 -10.62
C GLU A 4 -13.29 2.50 -9.96
N PRO A 5 -13.32 1.39 -10.72
CA PRO A 5 -13.20 0.02 -10.19
C PRO A 5 -11.75 -0.30 -9.80
N VAL A 6 -11.19 0.49 -8.86
CA VAL A 6 -9.81 0.39 -8.39
C VAL A 6 -9.75 0.39 -6.87
N VAL A 7 -8.83 -0.37 -6.32
CA VAL A 7 -8.51 -0.38 -4.89
C VAL A 7 -7.47 0.70 -4.59
N ARG A 8 -7.66 1.47 -3.51
CA ARG A 8 -6.68 2.47 -3.05
C ARG A 8 -6.08 1.99 -1.73
N LEU A 9 -4.75 1.92 -1.69
CA LEU A 9 -4.00 1.55 -0.50
C LEU A 9 -3.18 2.75 -0.03
N ASN A 10 -3.41 3.18 1.20
CA ASN A 10 -2.59 4.19 1.88
C ASN A 10 -1.79 3.49 2.98
N VAL A 11 -0.50 3.73 3.05
CA VAL A 11 0.40 3.19 4.09
C VAL A 11 1.13 4.36 4.72
N GLU A 12 1.15 4.40 6.05
CA GLU A 12 1.83 5.42 6.83
C GLU A 12 2.75 4.76 7.86
N SER A 13 3.86 5.42 8.17
CA SER A 13 4.77 5.04 9.26
C SER A 13 5.12 6.28 10.09
N ARG A 14 5.65 6.06 11.30
CA ARG A 14 6.10 7.14 12.20
C ARG A 14 7.44 7.72 11.74
N GLY A 15 7.52 8.20 10.50
CA GLY A 15 8.73 8.76 9.87
C GLY A 15 9.71 7.72 9.34
N ASP A 16 9.40 6.43 9.45
CA ASP A 16 10.26 5.34 8.98
C ASP A 16 9.90 4.98 7.52
N VAL A 17 10.54 5.69 6.58
CA VAL A 17 10.30 5.53 5.14
C VAL A 17 10.68 4.13 4.65
N PRO A 18 11.86 3.55 5.00
CA PRO A 18 12.21 2.19 4.57
C PRO A 18 11.19 1.15 5.01
N LEU A 19 10.69 1.23 6.24
CA LEU A 19 9.65 0.33 6.74
C LEU A 19 8.34 0.49 5.95
N MET A 20 7.92 1.73 5.71
CA MET A 20 6.70 2.03 4.95
C MET A 20 6.79 1.44 3.53
N GLU A 21 7.92 1.61 2.85
CA GLU A 21 8.14 1.07 1.50
C GLU A 21 8.12 -0.46 1.48
N ALA A 22 8.81 -1.11 2.42
CA ALA A 22 8.85 -2.57 2.50
C ALA A 22 7.44 -3.16 2.74
N ARG A 23 6.67 -2.54 3.64
CA ARG A 23 5.28 -2.94 3.91
C ARG A 23 4.36 -2.66 2.72
N THR A 24 4.52 -1.51 2.07
CA THR A 24 3.77 -1.18 0.84
C THR A 24 3.98 -2.25 -0.22
N ARG A 25 5.24 -2.62 -0.51
CA ARG A 25 5.55 -3.66 -1.50
C ARG A 25 4.92 -5.00 -1.14
N THR A 26 5.03 -5.41 0.12
CA THR A 26 4.43 -6.66 0.62
C THR A 26 2.92 -6.68 0.40
N LEU A 27 2.23 -5.60 0.76
CA LEU A 27 0.76 -5.49 0.63
C LEU A 27 0.33 -5.44 -0.84
N LEU A 28 1.09 -4.75 -1.70
CA LEU A 28 0.83 -4.76 -3.14
C LEU A 28 1.01 -6.14 -3.75
N THR A 29 2.00 -6.92 -3.33
CA THR A 29 2.14 -8.32 -3.77
C THR A 29 0.90 -9.13 -3.40
N LEU A 30 0.44 -9.06 -2.15
CA LEU A 30 -0.73 -9.80 -1.68
C LEU A 30 -2.04 -9.40 -2.39
N LEU A 31 -2.15 -8.16 -2.86
CA LEU A 31 -3.33 -7.68 -3.59
C LEU A 31 -3.34 -8.08 -5.07
N ASN A 32 -2.20 -8.52 -5.62
CA ASN A 32 -2.07 -8.95 -7.01
C ASN A 32 -2.00 -10.48 -7.17
N GLU A 33 -2.14 -11.25 -6.08
CA GLU A 33 -2.34 -12.70 -6.06
C GLU A 33 -3.83 -13.06 -6.20
#